data_AF-A0A3N5G6Y2-F1
#
_entry.id   AF-A0A3N5G6Y2-F1
#
_cell.length_a   1.000
_cell.length_b   1.000
_cell.length_c   1.000
_cell.angle_alpha   90.00
_cell.angle_beta   90.00
_cell.angle_gamma   90.00
#
_symmetry.space_group_name_H-M   'P 1'
#
loop_
_entity.id
_entity.type
_entity.pdbx_description
1 polymer ?
#
loop_
_entity_poly.entity_id
_entity_poly.type
_entity_poly.pdbx_seq_one_letter_code
_entity_poly.pdbx_strand_id
1 'polypeptide(L)'
;MDSFGSRSTFAVEGRTFHLARLDALERRGFNISRLPYALRILLENLLRREDGDVVRAEDIEALATWDPKAVPSREIAFMPARVLLQDFTGVPAVVDL
;
A
#
# COMPACT_ATOMS: atom_id res chain seq x y z
N MET A 1 9.13 -8.80 3.00
CA MET A 1 8.53 -10.00 2.39
C MET A 1 8.08 -9.66 0.97
N ASP A 2 7.64 -10.64 0.17
CA ASP A 2 6.93 -10.42 -1.10
C ASP A 2 6.05 -11.64 -1.40
N SER A 3 5.05 -11.87 -0.54
CA SER A 3 4.21 -13.08 -0.57
C SER A 3 3.45 -13.24 -1.88
N PHE A 4 3.15 -12.13 -2.55
CA PHE A 4 2.38 -12.09 -3.78
C PHE A 4 3.25 -12.10 -5.04
N GLY A 5 4.57 -11.91 -4.95
CA GLY A 5 5.45 -11.78 -6.12
C GLY A 5 5.15 -10.50 -6.89
N SER A 6 4.95 -9.42 -6.15
CA SER A 6 4.52 -8.11 -6.64
C SER A 6 5.69 -7.20 -7.02
N ARG A 7 6.90 -7.44 -6.48
CA ARG A 7 8.05 -6.59 -6.75
C ARG A 7 8.46 -6.69 -8.22
N SER A 8 8.54 -5.54 -8.87
CA SER A 8 8.97 -5.44 -10.27
C SER A 8 9.86 -4.21 -10.46
N THR A 9 10.62 -4.23 -11.56
CA THR A 9 11.35 -3.07 -12.06
C THR A 9 10.74 -2.57 -13.36
N PHE A 10 10.93 -1.30 -13.67
CA PHE A 10 10.71 -0.74 -15.01
C PHE A 10 11.81 0.27 -15.33
N ALA A 11 12.27 0.28 -16.59
CA ALA A 11 13.35 1.14 -17.04
C ALA A 11 12.82 2.23 -17.99
N VAL A 12 13.19 3.48 -17.72
CA VAL A 12 12.86 4.65 -18.58
C VAL A 12 14.10 5.52 -18.69
N GLU A 13 14.54 5.79 -19.92
CA GLU A 13 15.70 6.66 -20.20
C GLU A 13 16.96 6.28 -19.39
N GLY A 14 17.25 4.97 -19.31
CA GLY A 14 18.43 4.47 -18.58
C GLY A 14 18.29 4.49 -17.04
N ARG A 15 17.16 4.94 -16.50
CA ARG A 15 16.86 4.87 -15.06
C ARG A 15 15.98 3.67 -14.76
N THR A 16 16.35 2.89 -13.75
CA THR A 16 15.55 1.77 -13.25
C THR A 16 14.76 2.21 -12.03
N PHE A 17 13.47 1.93 -12.05
CA PHE A 17 12.54 2.20 -10.96
C PHE A 17 11.99 0.88 -10.40
N HIS A 18 11.68 0.88 -9.11
CA HIS A 18 11.05 -0.24 -8.42
C HIS A 18 9.59 0.08 -8.13
N LEU A 19 8.71 -0.91 -8.26
CA LEU A 19 7.29 -0.79 -7.92
C LEU A 19 6.73 -2.12 -7.42
N ALA A 20 5.59 -2.05 -6.73
CA ALA A 20 4.76 -3.22 -6.47
C ALA A 20 3.63 -3.30 -7.53
N ARG A 21 3.63 -4.35 -8.35
CA ARG A 21 2.61 -4.57 -9.38
C ARG A 21 1.33 -5.09 -8.74
N LEU A 22 0.24 -4.37 -8.95
CA LEU A 22 -1.09 -4.83 -8.55
C LEU A 22 -1.55 -6.07 -9.32
N ASP A 23 -1.03 -6.29 -10.54
CA ASP A 23 -1.34 -7.48 -11.37
C ASP A 23 -0.92 -8.81 -10.71
N ALA A 24 -0.03 -8.76 -9.72
CA ALA A 24 0.36 -9.93 -8.95
C ALA A 24 -0.81 -10.50 -8.15
N LEU A 25 -1.72 -9.64 -7.69
CA LEU A 25 -2.95 -10.03 -7.03
C LEU A 25 -4.01 -10.51 -8.04
N GLU A 26 -4.07 -9.92 -9.24
CA GLU A 26 -4.98 -10.40 -10.29
C GLU A 26 -4.62 -11.83 -10.75
N ARG A 27 -3.32 -12.12 -10.88
CA ARG A 27 -2.81 -13.49 -11.15
C ARG A 27 -3.18 -14.50 -10.06
N ARG A 28 -3.53 -14.03 -8.86
CA ARG A 28 -3.97 -14.85 -7.72
C ARG A 28 -5.50 -14.93 -7.61
N GLY A 29 -6.25 -14.32 -8.54
CA GLY A 29 -7.71 -14.35 -8.59
C GLY A 29 -8.41 -13.17 -7.91
N PHE A 30 -7.68 -12.18 -7.40
CA PHE A 30 -8.30 -10.97 -6.85
C PHE A 30 -8.76 -10.02 -7.96
N ASN A 31 -9.97 -9.48 -7.86
CA ASN A 31 -10.46 -8.52 -8.85
C ASN A 31 -10.08 -7.08 -8.46
N ILE A 32 -8.83 -6.70 -8.72
CA ILE A 32 -8.29 -5.38 -8.37
C ILE A 32 -8.88 -4.28 -9.24
N SER A 33 -9.26 -4.58 -10.48
CA SER A 33 -9.89 -3.63 -11.40
C SER A 33 -11.21 -3.04 -10.86
N ARG A 34 -11.91 -3.76 -9.97
CA ARG A 34 -13.16 -3.32 -9.33
C ARG A 34 -12.93 -2.32 -8.18
N LEU A 35 -11.71 -2.22 -7.65
CA LEU A 35 -11.42 -1.35 -6.52
C LEU A 35 -11.42 0.14 -6.94
N PRO A 36 -12.02 1.03 -6.12
CA PRO A 36 -11.83 2.47 -6.27
C PRO A 36 -10.34 2.83 -6.36
N TYR A 37 -10.02 3.86 -7.14
CA TYR A 37 -8.63 4.24 -7.38
C TYR A 37 -7.85 4.53 -6.08
N ALA A 38 -8.50 5.16 -5.10
CA ALA A 38 -7.90 5.41 -3.79
C ALA A 38 -7.47 4.11 -3.07
N LEU A 39 -8.30 3.05 -3.13
CA LEU A 39 -7.94 1.77 -2.52
C LEU A 39 -6.81 1.07 -3.26
N ARG A 40 -6.68 1.26 -4.57
CA ARG A 40 -5.53 0.76 -5.34
C ARG A 40 -4.21 1.41 -4.90
N ILE A 41 -4.22 2.69 -4.49
CA ILE A 41 -3.04 3.36 -3.91
C ILE A 41 -2.68 2.75 -2.55
N LEU A 42 -3.67 2.55 -1.68
CA LEU A 42 -3.45 1.92 -0.38
C LEU A 42 -2.93 0.48 -0.55
N LEU A 43 -3.47 -0.26 -1.52
CA LEU A 43 -3.05 -1.63 -1.81
C LEU A 43 -1.61 -1.72 -2.32
N GLU A 44 -1.17 -0.81 -3.19
CA GLU A 44 0.25 -0.71 -3.59
C GLU A 44 1.13 -0.45 -2.37
N ASN A 45 0.69 0.44 -1.48
CA ASN A 45 1.42 0.78 -0.27
C ASN A 45 1.65 -0.46 0.59
N LEU A 46 0.60 -1.26 0.82
CA LEU A 46 0.67 -2.50 1.58
C LEU A 46 1.61 -3.51 0.90
N LEU A 47 1.45 -3.75 -0.41
CA LEU A 47 2.32 -4.68 -1.14
C LEU A 47 3.80 -4.28 -1.06
N ARG A 48 4.11 -2.99 -1.19
CA ARG A 48 5.49 -2.48 -1.13
C ARG A 48 6.07 -2.52 0.29
N ARG A 49 5.23 -2.56 1.32
CA ARG A 49 5.62 -2.48 2.74
C ARG A 49 5.45 -3.77 3.52
N GLU A 50 5.04 -4.86 2.86
CA GLU A 50 4.88 -6.16 3.51
C GLU A 50 6.15 -6.62 4.24
N ASP A 51 6.03 -6.79 5.56
CA ASP A 51 7.10 -7.19 6.46
C ASP A 51 6.72 -8.36 7.38
N GLY A 52 5.44 -8.75 7.42
CA GLY A 52 4.93 -9.84 8.23
C GLY A 52 4.60 -9.46 9.67
N ASP A 53 4.79 -8.18 10.05
CA ASP A 53 4.48 -7.69 11.39
C ASP A 53 3.49 -6.52 11.32
N VAL A 54 3.94 -5.38 10.79
CA VAL A 54 3.15 -4.15 10.61
C VAL A 54 2.24 -4.26 9.40
N VAL A 55 2.74 -4.87 8.32
CA VAL A 55 1.95 -5.16 7.13
C VAL A 55 2.04 -6.65 6.85
N ARG A 56 0.91 -7.34 7.06
CA ARG A 56 0.82 -8.79 6.87
C ARG A 56 0.11 -9.13 5.57
N ALA A 57 0.32 -10.34 5.07
CA ALA A 57 -0.32 -10.82 3.85
C ALA A 57 -1.85 -10.74 3.94
N GLU A 58 -2.40 -11.00 5.13
CA GLU A 58 -3.85 -10.98 5.37
C GLU A 58 -4.42 -9.56 5.29
N ASP A 59 -3.64 -8.51 5.57
CA ASP A 59 -4.08 -7.12 5.42
C ASP A 59 -4.21 -6.74 3.94
N ILE A 60 -3.28 -7.23 3.11
CA ILE A 60 -3.30 -7.07 1.65
C ILE A 60 -4.52 -7.78 1.07
N GLU A 61 -4.77 -9.03 1.47
CA GLU A 61 -5.93 -9.80 1.02
C GLU A 61 -7.25 -9.16 1.44
N ALA A 62 -7.35 -8.72 2.70
CA ALA A 62 -8.55 -8.05 3.19
C ALA A 62 -8.92 -6.83 2.35
N LEU A 63 -7.93 -5.98 2.02
CA LEU A 63 -8.14 -4.82 1.17
C LEU A 63 -8.42 -5.21 -0.29
N ALA A 64 -7.78 -6.24 -0.82
CA ALA A 64 -8.02 -6.77 -2.16
C ALA A 64 -9.45 -7.31 -2.33
N THR A 65 -10.06 -7.81 -1.25
CA THR A 65 -11.44 -8.31 -1.21
C THR A 65 -12.46 -7.31 -0.69
N TRP A 66 -12.10 -6.02 -0.60
CA TRP A 66 -12.95 -4.99 -0.01
C TRP A 66 -14.38 -4.97 -0.57
N ASP A 67 -15.36 -4.92 0.34
CA ASP A 67 -16.78 -4.79 0.05
C ASP A 67 -17.30 -3.45 0.61
N PRO A 68 -17.80 -2.53 -0.24
CA PRO A 68 -18.38 -1.25 0.22
C PRO A 68 -19.61 -1.39 1.11
N LYS A 69 -20.31 -2.53 1.08
CA LYS A 69 -21.53 -2.77 1.86
C LYS A 69 -21.26 -3.45 3.20
N ALA A 70 -20.06 -4.01 3.39
CA ALA A 70 -19.69 -4.66 4.63
C ALA A 70 -19.48 -3.61 5.74
N VAL A 71 -19.80 -4.00 6.97
CA VAL A 71 -19.45 -3.19 8.15
C VAL A 71 -17.92 -3.19 8.29
N PRO A 72 -17.26 -2.02 8.35
CA PRO A 72 -15.82 -1.95 8.55
C PRO A 72 -15.43 -2.65 9.85
N SER A 73 -14.52 -3.63 9.75
CA SER A 73 -14.13 -4.49 10.88
C SER A 73 -12.63 -4.73 10.98
N ARG A 74 -11.85 -4.19 10.02
CA ARG A 74 -10.40 -4.37 9.97
C ARG A 74 -9.72 -3.06 9.66
N GLU A 75 -8.70 -2.75 10.46
CA GLU A 75 -7.78 -1.64 10.22
C GLU A 75 -6.64 -2.10 9.33
N ILE A 76 -6.05 -1.16 8.59
CA ILE A 76 -4.87 -1.41 7.76
C ILE A 76 -3.79 -0.39 8.09
N ALA A 77 -2.53 -0.80 8.00
CA ALA A 77 -1.41 0.12 8.07
C ALA A 77 -1.34 0.96 6.77
N PHE A 78 -0.93 2.21 6.90
CA PHE A 78 -0.62 3.06 5.75
C PHE A 78 0.62 3.88 6.05
N MET A 79 1.58 3.86 5.13
CA MET A 79 2.86 4.55 5.27
C MET A 79 2.98 5.59 4.16
N PRO A 80 2.56 6.85 4.41
CA PRO A 80 2.62 7.92 3.42
C PRO A 80 4.02 8.07 2.82
N ALA A 81 4.08 8.48 1.55
CA ALA A 81 5.37 8.71 0.90
C ALA A 81 6.10 9.95 1.45
N ARG A 82 5.36 10.96 1.95
CA ARG A 82 5.88 12.21 2.49
C ARG A 82 4.89 12.77 3.53
N VAL A 83 5.40 13.59 4.44
CA VAL A 83 4.62 14.37 5.40
C VAL A 83 4.87 15.85 5.11
N LEU A 84 3.81 16.65 5.11
CA LEU A 84 3.88 18.11 5.04
C LEU A 84 3.45 18.66 6.39
N LEU A 85 4.33 19.44 7.04
CA LEU A 85 4.09 20.04 8.36
C LEU A 85 3.78 21.53 8.19
N GLN A 86 2.74 22.01 8.88
CA GLN A 86 2.42 23.44 8.96
C GLN A 86 3.08 24.04 10.19
N ASP A 87 3.54 25.29 10.10
CA ASP A 87 4.35 26.02 11.10
C ASP A 87 3.93 25.81 12.57
N PHE A 88 2.65 25.88 12.93
CA PHE A 88 2.20 25.73 14.34
C PHE A 88 2.12 24.27 14.79
N THR A 89 1.87 23.34 13.87
CA THR A 89 1.82 21.89 14.15
C THR A 89 3.17 21.20 14.00
N GLY A 90 4.12 21.85 13.30
CA GLY A 90 5.47 21.33 13.07
C GLY A 90 6.40 21.52 14.25
N VAL A 91 6.24 22.60 15.03
CA VAL A 91 7.11 22.89 16.18
C VAL A 91 7.11 21.76 17.21
N PRO A 92 5.95 21.23 17.69
CA PRO A 92 5.95 20.10 18.63
C PRO A 92 6.60 18.85 18.03
N ALA A 93 6.28 18.52 16.77
CA ALA A 93 6.82 17.35 16.09
C ALA A 93 8.34 17.39 15.91
N VAL A 94 8.93 18.58 15.74
CA VAL A 94 10.39 18.76 15.63
C VAL A 94 11.07 18.65 17.00
N VAL A 95 10.43 19.09 18.08
CA VAL A 95 10.98 18.97 19.44
C VAL A 95 11.05 17.51 19.89
N ASP A 96 10.14 16.67 19.41
CA ASP A 96 10.08 15.25 19.76
C ASP A 96 11.10 14.36 19.01
N LEU A 97 11.75 14.85 17.93
CA LEU A 97 12.73 14.13 17.12
C LEU A 97 14.13 14.08 17.75
#